data_AF-A0A351Y7V6-F1
#
_entry.id   AF-A0A351Y7V6-F1
#
_cell.length_a   1.000
_cell.length_b   1.000
_cell.length_c   1.000
_cell.angle_alpha   90.00
_cell.angle_beta   90.00
_cell.angle_gamma   90.00
#
_symmetry.space_group_name_H-M   'P 1'
#
loop_
_entity.id
_entity.type
_entity.pdbx_description
1 polymer ?
#
loop_
_entity_poly.entity_id
_entity_poly.type
_entity_poly.pdbx_seq_one_letter_code
_entity_poly.pdbx_strand_id
1 'polypeptide(L)' 'RGTAKDLCLDGDILLNGKKAKPMSEIKTGDTLVLILGKHEITAKVLQIREFAKKEDAEKMYQIVEDSLLEEEKRDA' A
#
# COMPACT_ATOMS: atom_id res chain seq x y z
N ARG A 1 13.58 14.82 -22.38
CA ARG A 1 14.10 13.55 -21.83
C ARG A 1 13.68 13.49 -20.37
N GLY A 2 12.66 12.71 -20.04
CA GLY A 2 12.19 12.47 -18.68
C GLY A 2 11.44 11.15 -18.74
N THR A 3 12.16 10.06 -18.50
CA THR A 3 11.67 8.71 -18.75
C THR A 3 10.68 8.37 -17.63
N ALA A 4 9.51 7.84 -17.97
CA ALA A 4 8.49 7.33 -17.05
C ALA A 4 8.97 6.19 -16.10
N LYS A 5 10.27 5.89 -16.09
CA LYS A 5 10.91 4.80 -15.37
C LYS A 5 11.39 5.22 -13.97
N ASP A 6 11.60 6.51 -13.74
CA ASP A 6 12.02 7.07 -12.43
C ASP A 6 10.86 7.21 -11.42
N LEU A 7 9.60 7.20 -11.88
CA LEU A 7 8.43 7.32 -11.00
C LEU A 7 8.02 6.01 -10.31
N CYS A 8 8.50 4.87 -10.79
CA CYS A 8 8.04 3.54 -10.34
C CYS A 8 8.93 2.87 -9.27
N LEU A 9 9.97 3.56 -8.77
CA LEU A 9 10.92 2.97 -7.83
C LEU A 9 10.57 3.20 -6.36
N ASP A 10 9.83 4.25 -6.01
CA ASP A 10 9.42 4.51 -4.63
C ASP A 10 8.04 3.92 -4.36
N GLY A 11 8.01 2.60 -4.20
CA GLY A 11 6.88 1.90 -3.60
C GLY A 11 6.81 2.24 -2.11
N ASP A 12 6.14 3.34 -1.77
CA ASP A 12 5.83 3.70 -0.39
C ASP A 12 4.65 2.88 0.12
N ILE A 13 4.91 1.58 0.31
CA ILE A 13 4.01 0.67 1.02
C ILE A 13 4.50 0.60 2.46
N LEU A 14 3.64 0.90 3.43
CA LEU A 14 3.91 0.69 4.84
C LEU A 14 3.16 -0.55 5.32
N LEU A 15 3.88 -1.51 5.88
CA LEU A 15 3.30 -2.65 6.58
C LEU A 15 3.39 -2.34 8.07
N ASN A 16 2.22 -2.20 8.72
CA ASN A 16 2.12 -1.91 10.15
C ASN A 16 2.96 -0.70 10.58
N GLY A 17 2.99 0.35 9.75
CA GLY A 17 3.75 1.58 9.98
C GLY A 17 5.26 1.50 9.64
N LYS A 18 5.74 0.40 9.06
CA LYS A 18 7.15 0.25 8.62
C LYS A 18 7.22 0.11 7.09
N LYS A 19 8.19 0.77 6.45
CA LYS A 19 8.40 0.67 4.99
C LYS A 19 8.60 -0.79 4.60
N ALA A 20 7.65 -1.32 3.85
CA ALA A 20 7.62 -2.71 3.41
C ALA A 20 8.46 -2.84 2.14
N LYS A 21 9.35 -3.83 2.14
CA LYS A 21 10.00 -4.26 0.90
C LYS A 21 9.04 -5.14 0.10
N PRO A 22 9.14 -5.21 -1.23
CA PRO A 22 8.30 -6.08 -2.06
C PRO A 22 8.39 -7.58 -1.72
N MET A 23 9.42 -8.01 -0.98
CA MET A 23 9.60 -9.38 -0.48
C MET A 23 9.24 -9.52 1.01
N SER A 24 8.53 -8.55 1.59
CA SER A 24 8.11 -8.65 3.00
C SER A 24 7.00 -9.69 3.13
N GLU A 25 7.18 -10.63 4.04
CA GLU A 25 6.09 -11.53 4.46
C GLU A 25 4.97 -10.72 5.09
N ILE A 26 3.75 -10.92 4.58
CA ILE A 26 2.51 -10.32 5.07
C ILE A 26 1.77 -11.40 5.86
N LYS A 27 1.10 -11.05 6.95
CA LYS A 27 0.24 -11.96 7.73
C LYS A 27 -1.21 -11.48 7.74
N THR A 28 -2.12 -12.42 7.95
CA THR A 28 -3.54 -12.10 8.17
C THR A 28 -3.69 -11.24 9.42
N GLY A 29 -4.37 -10.11 9.29
CA GLY A 29 -4.53 -9.11 10.34
C GLY A 29 -3.59 -7.91 10.23
N ASP A 30 -2.58 -7.95 9.35
CA ASP A 30 -1.72 -6.79 9.11
C ASP A 30 -2.46 -5.64 8.45
N THR A 31 -1.98 -4.42 8.71
CA THR A 31 -2.42 -3.19 8.07
C THR A 31 -1.39 -2.77 7.03
N LEU A 32 -1.83 -2.63 5.79
CA LEU A 32 -1.07 -2.13 4.65
C LEU A 32 -1.50 -0.70 4.39
N VAL A 33 -0.55 0.21 4.29
CA VAL A 33 -0.77 1.56 3.80
C VAL A 33 -0.08 1.66 2.46
N LEU A 34 -0.80 2.06 1.42
CA LEU A 34 -0.29 2.25 0.08
C LEU A 34 -0.35 3.73 -0.25
N ILE A 35 0.81 4.34 -0.51
CA ILE A 35 0.89 5.71 -0.95
C ILE A 35 0.89 5.73 -2.48
N LEU A 36 -0.23 6.18 -3.06
CA LEU A 36 -0.46 6.33 -4.49
C LEU A 36 -0.37 7.82 -4.86
N GLY A 37 0.85 8.31 -5.04
CA GLY A 37 1.10 9.72 -5.34
C GLY A 37 0.75 10.62 -4.16
N LYS A 38 -0.44 11.25 -4.19
CA LYS A 38 -0.97 12.08 -3.10
C LYS A 38 -2.08 11.40 -2.31
N HIS A 39 -2.42 10.16 -2.64
CA HIS A 39 -3.41 9.39 -1.90
C HIS A 39 -2.71 8.40 -0.99
N GLU A 40 -3.14 8.31 0.25
CA GLU A 40 -2.77 7.30 1.22
C GLU A 40 -3.98 6.38 1.42
N ILE A 41 -3.83 5.14 0.96
CA ILE A 41 -4.87 4.12 1.08
C ILE A 41 -4.45 3.14 2.16
N THR A 42 -5.23 3.07 3.24
CA THR A 42 -5.03 2.08 4.30
C THR A 42 -5.96 0.90 4.07
N ALA A 43 -5.38 -0.28 3.84
CA ALA A 43 -6.08 -1.55 3.68
C ALA A 43 -5.66 -2.54 4.77
N LYS A 44 -6.63 -3.23 5.38
CA LYS A 44 -6.40 -4.30 6.34
C LYS A 44 -6.48 -5.65 5.65
N VAL A 45 -5.47 -6.50 5.89
CA VAL A 45 -5.42 -7.86 5.38
C VAL A 45 -6.32 -8.74 6.24
N LEU A 46 -7.37 -9.29 5.65
CA LEU A 46 -8.28 -10.23 6.31
C LEU A 46 -7.82 -11.66 6.12
N GLN A 47 -7.36 -12.01 4.91
CA GLN A 47 -6.96 -13.36 4.56
C GLN A 47 -5.88 -13.36 3.49
N ILE A 48 -4.87 -14.23 3.64
CA ILE A 48 -3.80 -14.44 2.66
C ILE A 48 -3.98 -15.83 2.08
N ARG A 49 -4.01 -15.91 0.75
CA ARG A 49 -4.07 -17.17 0.01
C ARG A 49 -3.03 -17.12 -1.09
N GLU A 50 -2.27 -18.20 -1.23
CA GLU A 50 -1.31 -18.37 -2.33
C GLU A 50 -2.02 -18.45 -3.70
N PHE A 51 -3.28 -18.89 -3.71
CA PHE A 51 -4.14 -18.93 -4.88
C PHE A 51 -5.45 -18.17 -4.62
N ALA A 52 -5.51 -16.92 -5.07
CA ALA A 52 -6.73 -16.12 -5.05
C ALA A 52 -7.43 -16.19 -6.42
N LYS A 53 -8.68 -16.65 -6.45
CA LYS A 53 -9.57 -16.42 -7.61
C LYS A 53 -10.06 -14.99 -7.56
N LYS A 54 -10.45 -14.41 -8.71
CA LYS A 54 -10.97 -13.03 -8.78
C LYS A 54 -12.08 -12.75 -7.75
N GLU A 55 -12.92 -13.74 -7.50
CA GLU A 55 -14.07 -13.67 -6.57
C GLU A 55 -13.67 -13.62 -5.09
N ASP A 56 -12.45 -14.06 -4.75
CA ASP A 56 -11.95 -14.07 -3.37
C ASP A 56 -11.19 -12.79 -3.02
N ALA A 57 -10.73 -12.01 -4.01
CA ALA A 57 -9.90 -10.84 -3.78
C ALA A 57 -10.58 -9.80 -2.87
N GLU A 58 -11.88 -9.56 -3.09
CA GLU A 58 -12.68 -8.63 -2.27
C GLU A 58 -12.85 -9.10 -0.81
N LYS A 59 -12.67 -10.40 -0.53
CA LYS A 59 -12.76 -10.97 0.82
C LYS A 59 -11.39 -11.03 1.52
N MET A 60 -10.31 -10.78 0.80
CA MET A 60 -8.94 -10.95 1.31
C MET A 60 -8.40 -9.70 1.98
N TYR A 61 -8.90 -8.53 1.62
CA TYR A 61 -8.52 -7.27 2.22
C TYR A 61 -9.73 -6.34 2.32
N GLN A 62 -9.66 -5.38 3.23
CA GLN A 62 -10.67 -4.36 3.40
C GLN A 62 -10.01 -2.99 3.42
N ILE A 63 -10.48 -2.07 2.60
CA ILE A 63 -10.04 -0.67 2.66
C ILE A 63 -10.65 -0.07 3.93
N VAL A 64 -9.79 0.41 4.81
CA VAL A 64 -10.16 1.03 6.09
C VAL A 64 -10.23 2.54 5.94
N GLU A 65 -9.30 3.12 5.18
CA GLU A 65 -9.21 4.58 5.02
C GLU A 65 -8.61 4.94 3.66
N ASP A 66 -9.08 6.05 3.09
CA ASP A 66 -8.51 6.73 1.93
C ASP A 66 -8.34 8.20 2.29
N SER A 67 -7.11 8.65 2.35
CA SER A 67 -6.74 10.00 2.77
C SER A 67 -5.90 10.68 1.70
N LEU A 68 -6.17 11.95 1.43
CA LEU A 68 -5.28 12.76 0.59
C LEU A 68 -4.13 13.26 1.46
N LEU A 69 -2.91 12.81 1.17
CA LEU A 69 -1.68 13.40 1.66
C LEU A 69 -1.56 14.80 1.03
N GLU A 70 -2.12 15.79 1.71
CA GLU A 70 -1.71 17.16 1.49
C GLU A 70 -0.21 17.25 1.86
N GLU A 71 0.62 17.58 0.88
CA GLU A 71 2.02 17.92 1.11
C GLU A 71 2.06 19.22 1.92
N GLU A 72 1.82 19.14 3.23
CA GLU A 72 2.18 20.21 4.13
C GLU A 72 3.71 20.18 4.26
N LYS A 73 4.31 21.01 3.41
CA LYS A 73 5.69 21.49 3.41
C LYS A 73 6.57 20.90 4.52
N ARG A 74 7.54 20.07 4.14
CA ARG A 74 8.84 20.13 4.80
C ARG A 74 9.55 21.39 4.31
N ASP A 75 9.19 22.48 4.98
CA ASP A 75 9.97 23.71 5.12
C ASP A 75 11.37 23.41 5.69
N ALA A 76 12.27 24.35 5.39
CA ALA A 76 13.67 24.55 5.82
C ALA A 76 14.78 23.90 4.98
#